data_AF-A0A422QVW9-F1
#
_entry.id   AF-A0A422QVW9-F1
#
_cell.length_a   1.000
_cell.length_b   1.000
_cell.length_c   1.000
_cell.angle_alpha   90.00
_cell.angle_beta   90.00
_cell.angle_gamma   90.00
#
_symmetry.space_group_name_H-M   'P 1'
#
loop_
_entity.id
_entity.type
_entity.pdbx_description
1 polymer ?
#
loop_
_entity_poly.entity_id
_entity_poly.type
_entity_poly.pdbx_seq_one_letter_code
_entity_poly.pdbx_strand_id
1 'polypeptide(L)'
;MSDDDSGWKEAAKAVPELRFLKMLVTGLTLVMGFGIVAIVALLWIRMGQPMLPELPDSIALPEGATAEAVTFARDWIVVVTDGGEVLLYDREGSLKDRVQSP
;
A
#
# COMPACT_ATOMS: atom_id res chain seq x y z
N MET A 1 53.80 -23.86 0.65
CA MET A 1 52.83 -24.13 -0.42
C MET A 1 51.91 -22.94 -0.54
N SER A 2 52.21 -22.05 -1.48
CA SER A 2 51.38 -20.88 -1.80
C SER A 2 51.62 -20.55 -3.26
N ASP A 3 51.21 -21.46 -4.15
CA ASP A 3 51.29 -21.24 -5.58
C ASP A 3 49.98 -21.71 -6.23
N ASP A 4 49.31 -20.73 -6.84
CA ASP A 4 48.63 -20.84 -8.13
C ASP A 4 47.09 -20.98 -8.26
N ASP A 5 46.32 -20.46 -7.29
CA ASP A 5 44.87 -20.22 -7.49
C ASP A 5 44.56 -18.92 -8.26
N SER A 6 45.57 -18.22 -8.80
CA SER A 6 45.40 -16.97 -9.58
C SER A 6 45.38 -17.17 -11.08
N GLY A 7 45.95 -18.27 -11.60
CA GLY A 7 46.05 -18.53 -13.04
C GLY A 7 44.69 -18.57 -13.75
N TRP A 8 43.65 -19.09 -13.08
CA TRP A 8 42.29 -19.11 -13.65
C TRP A 8 41.63 -17.72 -13.69
N LYS A 9 41.98 -16.80 -12.77
CA LYS A 9 41.46 -15.42 -12.76
C LYS A 9 42.06 -14.60 -13.90
N GLU A 10 43.34 -14.80 -14.18
CA GLU A 10 44.03 -14.19 -15.32
C GLU A 10 43.53 -14.76 -16.66
N ALA A 11 43.34 -16.08 -16.74
CA ALA A 11 42.71 -16.71 -17.91
C ALA A 11 41.27 -16.23 -18.14
N ALA A 12 40.47 -16.08 -17.08
CA ALA A 12 39.11 -15.53 -17.15
C ALA A 12 39.09 -14.05 -17.58
N LYS A 13 40.16 -13.29 -17.28
CA LYS A 13 40.34 -11.90 -17.72
C LYS A 13 40.75 -11.81 -19.19
N ALA A 14 41.46 -12.81 -19.70
CA ALA A 14 41.95 -12.89 -21.07
C ALA A 14 40.88 -13.33 -22.09
N VAL A 15 39.88 -14.12 -21.68
CA VAL A 15 38.82 -14.63 -22.59
C VAL A 15 37.64 -13.64 -22.70
N PRO A 16 37.37 -13.07 -23.90
CA PRO A 16 36.29 -12.08 -24.09
C PRO A 16 34.89 -12.62 -23.76
N GLU A 17 34.63 -13.89 -24.03
CA GLU A 17 33.33 -14.54 -23.84
C GLU A 17 32.93 -14.61 -22.35
N LEU A 18 33.89 -14.90 -21.46
CA LEU A 18 33.64 -14.94 -20.01
C LEU A 18 33.35 -13.55 -19.44
N ARG A 19 33.98 -12.51 -19.99
CA ARG A 19 33.70 -11.11 -19.64
C ARG A 19 32.29 -10.71 -20.09
N PHE A 20 31.89 -11.13 -21.28
CA PHE A 20 30.53 -10.91 -21.79
C PHE A 20 29.48 -11.60 -20.92
N LEU A 21 29.70 -12.88 -20.59
CA LEU A 21 28.81 -13.63 -19.71
C LEU A 21 28.70 -12.98 -18.32
N LYS A 22 29.83 -12.55 -17.74
CA LYS A 22 29.83 -11.84 -16.45
C LYS A 22 29.05 -10.53 -16.52
N MET A 23 29.20 -9.75 -17.59
CA MET A 23 28.45 -8.51 -17.78
C MET A 23 26.94 -8.78 -17.93
N LEU A 24 26.58 -9.78 -18.73
CA LEU A 24 25.20 -10.17 -18.98
C LEU A 24 24.52 -10.64 -17.69
N VAL A 25 25.16 -11.53 -16.93
CA VAL A 25 24.62 -12.03 -15.66
C VAL A 25 24.53 -10.91 -14.62
N THR A 26 25.52 -10.03 -14.55
CA THR A 26 25.47 -8.86 -13.64
C THR A 26 24.33 -7.92 -14.01
N GLY A 27 24.14 -7.65 -15.30
CA GLY A 27 23.03 -6.86 -15.81
C GLY A 27 21.68 -7.50 -15.50
N LEU A 28 21.55 -8.81 -15.74
CA LEU A 28 20.33 -9.56 -15.44
C LEU A 28 20.00 -9.53 -13.94
N THR A 29 21.01 -9.71 -13.09
CA THR A 29 20.87 -9.65 -11.63
C THR A 29 20.40 -8.25 -11.18
N LEU A 30 20.97 -7.19 -11.75
CA LEU A 30 20.54 -5.82 -11.50
C LEU A 30 19.08 -5.60 -11.91
N VAL A 31 18.70 -5.99 -13.12
CA VAL A 31 17.33 -5.84 -13.62
C VAL A 31 16.33 -6.61 -12.74
N MET A 32 16.65 -7.85 -12.35
CA MET A 32 15.81 -8.63 -11.44
C MET A 32 15.64 -7.92 -10.08
N GLY A 33 16.73 -7.36 -9.53
CA GLY A 33 16.69 -6.59 -8.29
C GLY A 33 15.82 -5.34 -8.41
N PHE A 34 16.00 -4.55 -9.48
CA PHE A 34 15.17 -3.37 -9.75
C PHE A 34 13.69 -3.71 -9.91
N GLY A 35 13.37 -4.84 -10.57
CA GLY A 35 11.99 -5.31 -10.70
C GLY A 35 11.34 -5.55 -9.34
N ILE A 36 12.03 -6.22 -8.42
CA ILE A 36 11.52 -6.46 -7.06
C ILE A 36 11.37 -5.13 -6.31
N VAL A 37 12.36 -4.24 -6.37
CA VAL A 37 12.28 -2.91 -5.73
C VAL A 37 11.09 -2.12 -6.26
N ALA A 38 10.84 -2.16 -7.57
CA ALA A 38 9.69 -1.50 -8.19
C ALA A 38 8.36 -2.09 -7.69
N ILE A 39 8.24 -3.42 -7.62
CA ILE A 39 7.04 -4.08 -7.07
C ILE A 39 6.82 -3.66 -5.62
N VAL A 40 7.86 -3.69 -4.78
CA VAL A 40 7.77 -3.26 -3.37
C VAL A 40 7.37 -1.80 -3.26
N ALA A 41 7.96 -0.91 -4.05
CA ALA A 41 7.62 0.51 -4.07
C ALA A 41 6.17 0.74 -4.50
N LEU A 42 5.70 0.05 -5.54
CA LEU A 42 4.31 0.11 -6.00
C LEU A 42 3.34 -0.39 -4.93
N LEU A 43 3.66 -1.51 -4.27
CA LEU A 43 2.85 -2.03 -3.16
C LEU A 43 2.82 -1.06 -1.98
N TRP A 44 3.96 -0.46 -1.64
CA TRP A 44 4.05 0.55 -0.59
C TRP A 44 3.16 1.76 -0.87
N ILE A 45 3.25 2.33 -2.08
CA ILE A 45 2.39 3.44 -2.50
C ILE A 45 0.92 3.00 -2.51
N ARG A 46 0.62 1.82 -3.06
CA ARG A 46 -0.75 1.32 -3.18
C ARG A 46 -1.40 1.04 -1.83
N MET A 47 -0.63 0.60 -0.84
CA MET A 47 -1.12 0.26 0.50
C MET A 47 -1.10 1.45 1.46
N GLY A 48 -0.17 2.40 1.26
CA GLY A 48 -0.08 3.66 2.00
C GLY A 48 -1.03 4.77 1.51
N GLN A 49 -1.93 4.46 0.59
CA GLN A 49 -3.02 5.33 0.15
C GLN A 49 -4.40 4.86 0.66
N PRO A 50 -4.62 4.60 1.97
CA PRO A 50 -5.91 4.94 2.51
C PRO A 50 -5.87 6.46 2.64
N MET A 51 -6.42 7.15 1.63
CA MET A 51 -6.87 8.53 1.82
C MET A 51 -7.98 8.42 2.87
N LEU A 52 -7.59 8.31 4.15
CA LEU A 52 -8.50 8.42 5.27
C LEU A 52 -9.16 9.77 5.01
N PRO A 53 -10.48 9.79 4.79
CA PRO A 53 -11.17 11.05 4.57
C PRO A 53 -10.83 11.95 5.75
N GLU A 54 -10.64 13.25 5.53
CA GLU A 54 -10.60 14.19 6.64
C GLU A 54 -11.97 14.09 7.34
N LEU A 55 -11.98 13.49 8.53
CA LEU A 55 -13.20 13.30 9.31
C LEU A 55 -13.40 14.55 10.18
N PRO A 56 -14.66 14.97 10.40
CA PRO A 56 -14.94 16.08 11.29
C PRO A 56 -14.64 15.69 12.74
N ASP A 57 -14.19 16.65 13.55
CA ASP A 57 -13.85 16.42 14.97
C ASP A 57 -15.02 15.88 15.79
N SER A 58 -16.25 16.21 15.38
CA SER A 58 -17.49 15.74 16.01
C SER A 58 -18.65 15.72 15.03
N ILE A 59 -19.60 14.80 15.25
CA ILE A 59 -20.86 14.71 14.50
C ILE A 59 -22.00 14.83 15.50
N ALA A 60 -22.97 15.70 15.22
CA ALA A 60 -24.17 15.84 16.04
C ALA A 60 -25.19 14.76 15.65
N LEU A 61 -25.55 13.93 16.62
CA LEU A 61 -26.62 12.95 16.47
C LEU A 61 -27.99 13.61 16.72
N PRO A 62 -29.05 13.13 16.06
CA PRO A 62 -30.42 13.54 16.35
C PRO A 62 -30.79 13.32 17.83
N GLU A 63 -31.72 14.13 18.36
CA GLU A 63 -32.16 13.99 19.74
C GLU A 63 -32.64 12.58 20.06
N GLY A 64 -32.07 11.98 21.10
CA GLY A 64 -32.40 10.63 21.55
C GLY A 64 -31.74 9.49 20.78
N ALA A 65 -30.91 9.77 19.76
CA ALA A 65 -30.16 8.74 19.03
C ALA A 65 -28.80 8.47 19.69
N THR A 66 -28.52 7.21 20.01
CA THR A 66 -27.20 6.77 20.51
C THR A 66 -26.48 6.00 19.41
N ALA A 67 -25.22 6.34 19.11
CA ALA A 67 -24.43 5.59 18.14
C ALA A 67 -24.08 4.20 18.69
N GLU A 68 -24.50 3.16 17.98
CA GLU A 68 -24.14 1.76 18.25
C GLU A 68 -22.93 1.34 17.41
N ALA A 69 -22.89 1.74 16.13
CA ALA A 69 -21.78 1.47 15.23
C ALA A 69 -21.49 2.66 14.32
N VAL A 70 -20.21 2.90 14.02
CA VAL A 70 -19.76 3.97 13.12
C VAL A 70 -18.83 3.38 12.06
N THR A 71 -19.12 3.62 10.79
CA THR A 71 -18.32 3.17 9.66
C THR A 71 -17.93 4.35 8.78
N PHE A 72 -16.64 4.46 8.45
CA PHE A 72 -16.10 5.50 7.57
C PHE A 72 -15.94 4.97 6.15
N ALA A 73 -16.68 5.54 5.21
CA ALA A 73 -16.48 5.32 3.78
C ALA A 73 -15.60 6.43 3.19
N ARG A 74 -15.35 6.39 1.87
CA ARG A 74 -14.49 7.39 1.19
C ARG A 74 -15.02 8.83 1.32
N ASP A 75 -16.32 9.04 1.13
CA ASP A 75 -16.91 10.38 1.04
C ASP A 75 -18.10 10.58 1.99
N TRP A 76 -18.38 9.61 2.87
CA TRP A 76 -19.48 9.68 3.82
C TRP A 76 -19.21 8.84 5.07
N ILE A 77 -19.98 9.13 6.11
CA ILE A 77 -19.91 8.47 7.41
C ILE A 77 -21.27 7.84 7.67
N VAL A 78 -21.27 6.56 8.00
CA VAL A 78 -22.50 5.83 8.35
C VAL A 78 -22.51 5.62 9.84
N VAL A 79 -23.56 6.09 10.50
CA VAL A 79 -23.81 5.83 11.91
C VAL A 79 -25.06 4.99 12.03
N VAL A 80 -24.95 3.85 12.70
CA VAL A 80 -26.10 3.01 13.07
C VAL A 80 -26.46 3.36 14.51
N THR A 81 -27.73 3.67 14.74
CA THR A 81 -28.24 3.99 16.08
C THR A 81 -28.74 2.73 16.78
N ASP A 82 -28.84 2.81 18.11
CA ASP A 82 -29.48 1.81 18.98
C ASP A 82 -30.93 1.47 18.58
N GLY A 83 -31.63 2.40 17.92
CA GLY A 83 -32.96 2.21 17.35
C GLY A 83 -32.99 1.45 16.02
N GLY A 84 -31.84 0.96 15.52
CA GLY A 84 -31.73 0.31 14.20
C GLY A 84 -31.84 1.29 13.03
N GLU A 85 -31.66 2.59 13.28
CA GLU A 85 -31.69 3.62 12.25
C GLU A 85 -30.28 3.82 11.66
N VAL A 86 -30.21 3.90 10.33
CA VAL A 86 -28.97 4.16 9.60
C VAL A 86 -28.94 5.62 9.18
N LEU A 87 -28.03 6.39 9.78
CA LEU A 87 -27.79 7.80 9.51
C LEU A 87 -26.59 7.94 8.58
N LEU A 88 -26.78 8.60 7.44
CA LEU A 88 -25.71 8.94 6.49
C LEU A 88 -25.32 10.40 6.66
N TYR A 89 -24.05 10.62 6.99
CA TYR A 89 -23.44 11.94 7.09
C TYR A 89 -22.44 12.16 5.96
N ASP A 90 -22.30 13.39 5.49
CA ASP A 90 -21.19 13.78 4.63
C ASP A 90 -19.89 13.96 5.41
N ARG A 91 -18.83 14.32 4.68
CA ARG A 91 -17.50 14.56 5.26
C ARG A 91 -17.49 15.77 6.21
N GLU A 92 -18.40 16.71 6.01
CA GLU A 92 -18.56 17.90 6.83
C GLU A 92 -19.39 17.63 8.10
N GLY A 93 -19.92 16.41 8.28
CA GLY A 93 -20.74 16.03 9.42
C GLY A 93 -22.21 16.44 9.31
N SER A 94 -22.67 16.82 8.12
CA SER A 94 -24.08 17.13 7.85
C SER A 94 -24.86 15.86 7.51
N LEU A 95 -26.02 15.69 8.14
CA LEU A 95 -26.92 14.57 7.87
C LEU A 95 -27.49 14.70 6.45
N LYS A 96 -27.23 13.71 5.60
CA LYS A 96 -27.73 13.62 4.21
C LYS A 96 -28.99 12.78 4.12
N ASP A 97 -28.99 11.63 4.77
CA ASP A 97 -30.08 10.66 4.67
C ASP A 97 -30.23 9.87 5.97
N ARG A 98 -31.41 9.29 6.13
CA ARG A 98 -31.81 8.52 7.28
C ARG A 98 -32.72 7.40 6.80
N VAL A 99 -32.26 6.17 6.97
CA VAL A 99 -32.98 4.97 6.58
C VAL A 99 -33.26 4.13 7.81
N GLN A 100 -34.52 3.75 8.01
CA GLN A 100 -34.88 2.81 9.06
C GLN A 100 -34.63 1.38 8.57
N SER A 101 -33.75 0.65 9.26
CA SER A 101 -33.57 -0.78 8.99
C SER A 101 -34.85 -1.52 9.42
N PRO A 102 -35.37 -2.45 8.59
CA PRO A 102 -36.56 -3.25 8.91
C PRO A 102 -36.31 -4.26 10.03
#